data_AF-A0A257US20-F1
#
_entry.id   AF-A0A257US20-F1
#
_cell.length_a   1.000
_cell.length_b   1.000
_cell.length_c   1.000
_cell.angle_alpha   90.00
_cell.angle_beta   90.00
_cell.angle_gamma   90.00
#
_symmetry.space_group_name_H-M   'P 1'
#
loop_
_entity.id
_entity.type
_entity.pdbx_description
1 polymer ?
#
loop_
_entity_poly.entity_id
_entity_poly.type
_entity_poly.pdbx_seq_one_letter_code
_entity_poly.pdbx_strand_id
1 'polypeptide(L)' 'MTKAFIAETIQQSAEITAVAAHKVAGTLVDAIVAEMKKSGKFTLPGFLADHFGRIAGPRNRQREGDPGE' A
#
# COMPACT_ATOMS: atom_id res chain seq x y z
N MET A 1 10.44 -3.38 -2.67
CA MET A 1 10.45 -4.45 -1.66
C MET A 1 9.94 -5.74 -2.26
N THR A 2 10.57 -6.88 -1.97
CA THR A 2 10.06 -8.20 -2.34
C THR A 2 9.32 -8.83 -1.16
N LYS A 3 8.45 -9.82 -1.41
CA LYS A 3 7.76 -10.58 -0.35
C LYS A 3 8.78 -11.25 0.60
N ALA A 4 9.94 -11.64 0.09
CA ALA A 4 11.03 -12.24 0.86
C ALA A 4 11.61 -11.27 1.89
N PHE A 5 11.84 -10.00 1.52
CA PHE A 5 12.35 -8.99 2.43
C PHE A 5 11.45 -8.75 3.66
N ILE A 6 10.13 -8.73 3.46
CA ILE A 6 9.16 -8.58 4.55
C ILE A 6 9.22 -9.81 5.48
N ALA A 7 9.30 -11.02 4.91
CA ALA A 7 9.43 -12.24 5.69
C ALA A 7 10.74 -12.28 6.50
N GLU A 8 11.88 -11.90 5.90
CA GLU A 8 13.17 -11.81 6.60
C GLU A 8 13.12 -10.80 7.76
N THR A 9 12.52 -9.63 7.52
CA THR A 9 12.36 -8.60 8.57
C THR A 9 11.51 -9.12 9.73
N ILE A 10 10.40 -9.81 9.43
CA ILE A 10 9.53 -10.44 10.44
C ILE A 10 10.29 -11.53 11.20
N GLN A 11 11.04 -12.37 10.49
CA GLN A 11 11.81 -13.46 11.08
C GLN A 11 12.81 -12.95 12.10
N GLN A 12 13.57 -11.90 11.73
CA GLN A 12 14.59 -11.29 12.60
C GLN A 12 13.97 -10.54 13.77
N SER A 13 12.88 -9.79 13.54
CA SER A 13 12.28 -8.93 14.57
C SER A 13 11.47 -9.71 15.60
N ALA A 14 10.86 -10.83 15.20
CA ALA A 14 10.04 -11.67 16.06
C ALA A 14 10.75 -12.95 16.53
N GLU A 15 12.00 -13.16 16.11
CA GLU A 15 12.82 -14.33 16.45
C GLU A 15 12.12 -15.67 16.17
N ILE A 16 11.37 -15.73 15.07
CA ILE A 16 10.61 -16.92 14.64
C ILE A 16 11.31 -17.67 13.51
N THR A 17 10.81 -18.86 13.18
CA THR A 17 11.33 -19.64 12.05
C THR A 17 10.98 -18.97 10.71
N ALA A 18 11.80 -19.22 9.69
CA ALA A 18 11.56 -18.72 8.33
C ALA A 18 10.18 -19.14 7.79
N VAL A 19 9.76 -20.38 8.03
CA VAL A 19 8.45 -20.89 7.59
C VAL A 19 7.31 -20.12 8.25
N ALA A 20 7.41 -19.84 9.55
CA ALA A 20 6.42 -19.02 10.25
C ALA A 20 6.39 -17.59 9.71
N ALA A 21 7.56 -16.98 9.49
CA ALA A 21 7.67 -15.62 8.97
C ALA A 21 7.09 -15.47 7.55
N HIS A 22 7.32 -16.44 6.67
CA HIS A 22 6.72 -16.46 5.33
C HIS A 22 5.19 -16.58 5.38
N LYS A 23 4.65 -17.39 6.31
CA LYS A 23 3.21 -17.47 6.54
C LYS A 23 2.63 -16.13 6.98
N VAL A 24 3.25 -15.50 7.98
CA VAL A 24 2.81 -14.19 8.50
C VAL A 24 2.90 -13.11 7.42
N ALA A 25 3.98 -13.08 6.63
CA ALA A 25 4.12 -12.17 5.50
C ALA A 25 3.03 -12.38 4.45
N GLY A 26 2.64 -13.64 4.19
CA GLY A 26 1.50 -13.98 3.34
C GLY A 26 0.19 -13.40 3.87
N THR A 27 -0.13 -13.70 5.13
CA THR A 27 -1.34 -13.21 5.80
C THR A 27 -1.42 -11.69 5.85
N LEU A 28 -0.28 -11.01 6.08
CA LEU A 28 -0.21 -9.55 6.07
C LEU A 28 -0.59 -8.98 4.69
N VAL A 29 -0.03 -9.53 3.61
CA VAL A 29 -0.36 -9.09 2.24
C VAL A 29 -1.83 -9.32 1.93
N ASP A 30 -2.37 -10.48 2.31
CA ASP A 30 -3.78 -10.80 2.06
C ASP A 30 -4.72 -9.85 2.81
N ALA A 31 -4.39 -9.50 4.06
CA ALA A 31 -5.14 -8.52 4.84
C ALA A 31 -5.09 -7.11 4.22
N ILE A 32 -3.92 -6.70 3.72
CA ILE A 32 -3.76 -5.43 2.99
C ILE A 32 -4.67 -5.40 1.76
N VAL A 33 -4.63 -6.46 0.94
CA VAL A 33 -5.44 -6.56 -0.28
C VAL A 33 -6.94 -6.55 0.06
N ALA A 34 -7.35 -7.28 1.09
CA ALA A 34 -8.74 -7.30 1.54
C ALA A 34 -9.23 -5.92 1.96
N GLU A 35 -8.44 -5.19 2.75
CA GLU A 35 -8.78 -3.83 3.18
C GLU A 35 -8.80 -2.84 2.02
N MET A 36 -7.82 -2.92 1.11
CA MET A 36 -7.81 -2.10 -0.11
C MET A 36 -9.04 -2.34 -0.99
N LYS A 37 -9.50 -3.58 -1.12
CA LYS A 37 -10.74 -3.89 -1.87
C LYS A 37 -11.99 -3.35 -1.17
N LYS A 38 -11.99 -3.31 0.17
CA LYS A 38 -13.14 -2.89 0.98
C LYS A 38 -13.26 -1.37 1.08
N SER A 39 -12.19 -0.67 1.41
CA SER A 39 -12.21 0.76 1.73
C SER A 39 -11.49 1.63 0.71
N GLY A 40 -10.83 1.03 -0.29
CA GLY A 40 -10.03 1.73 -1.29
C GLY A 40 -8.70 2.29 -0.74
N LYS A 41 -8.41 2.05 0.55
CA LYS A 41 -7.21 2.57 1.22
C LYS A 41 -6.69 1.57 2.24
N PHE A 42 -5.39 1.57 2.45
CA PHE A 42 -4.77 0.87 3.56
C PHE A 42 -3.69 1.78 4.15
N THR A 43 -3.69 1.96 5.46
CA THR A 43 -2.74 2.83 6.17
C THR A 43 -2.11 2.07 7.31
N LEU A 44 -0.79 2.06 7.32
CA LEU A 44 0.03 1.48 8.39
C LEU A 44 0.83 2.65 9.00
N PRO A 45 0.36 3.22 10.14
CA PRO A 45 1.00 4.38 10.77
C PRO A 45 2.47 4.07 11.08
N GLY A 46 3.38 4.98 10.71
CA GLY A 46 4.83 4.80 10.90
C GLY A 46 5.54 3.91 9.87
N PHE A 47 4.82 3.26 8.95
CA PHE A 47 5.40 2.40 7.90
C PHE A 47 5.34 3.02 6.50
N LEU A 48 4.34 3.87 6.24
CA LEU A 48 4.05 4.45 4.92
C LEU A 48 4.06 5.99 4.90
N ALA A 49 4.61 6.63 5.94
CA ALA A 49 4.40 8.06 6.19
C ALA A 49 4.76 8.97 5.00
N ASP A 50 5.67 8.58 4.11
CA ASP A 50 6.23 9.51 3.12
C ASP A 50 5.98 9.21 1.62
N HIS A 51 5.28 8.14 1.22
CA HIS A 51 5.22 7.81 -0.22
C HIS A 51 3.91 7.27 -0.79
N PHE A 52 2.75 7.49 -0.15
CA PHE A 52 1.48 7.43 -0.89
C PHE A 52 1.11 8.83 -1.37
N GLY A 53 1.75 9.24 -2.46
CA GLY A 53 1.33 10.38 -3.25
C GLY A 53 -0.15 10.24 -3.55
N ARG A 54 -0.93 11.16 -2.97
CA ARG A 54 -2.34 11.41 -3.23
C ARG A 54 -2.65 11.13 -4.70
N ILE A 55 -3.38 10.04 -4.98
CA ILE A 55 -3.93 9.80 -6.33
C ILE A 55 -4.98 10.89 -6.55
N ALA A 56 -4.54 12.03 -7.08
CA ALA A 56 -5.44 13.04 -7.57
C ALA A 56 -6.23 12.40 -8.70
N GLY A 57 -7.55 12.30 -8.50
CA GLY A 57 -8.49 11.85 -9.54
C GLY A 57 -8.33 12.69 -10.82
N PRO A 58 -8.87 12.20 -11.95
CA PRO A 58 -8.67 12.82 -13.24
C PRO A 58 -9.04 14.31 -13.17
N ARG A 59 -8.07 15.18 -13.47
CA ARG A 59 -8.32 16.60 -13.71
C ARG A 59 -9.17 16.68 -14.96
N ASN A 60 -10.49 16.76 -14.78
CA ASN A 60 -11.40 17.17 -15.82
C ASN A 60 -11.02 18.59 -16.24
N ARG A 61 -10.19 18.71 -17.28
CA ARG A 61 -10.02 19.95 -18.01
C ARG A 61 -11.34 20.17 -18.76
N GLN A 62 -12.33 20.74 -18.08
CA GLN A 62 -13.43 21.38 -18.77
C GLN A 62 -12.80 22.38 -19.74
N ARG A 63 -13.08 22.15 -21.02
CA ARG A 63 -12.89 23.13 -22.07
C ARG A 63 -13.85 24.28 -21.73
N GLU A 64 -13.36 25.33 -21.10
CA GLU A 64 -13.94 26.64 -21.32
C GLU A 64 -13.32 27.15 -22.62
N GLY A 65 -14.04 26.91 -23.71
CA GLY A 65 -14.07 27.91 -24.75
C GLY A 65 -15.08 28.97 -24.29
N ASP A 66 -14.72 30.23 -24.46
CA ASP A 66 -15.62 31.22 -25.05
C ASP A 66 -14.82 32.44 -25.56
N PRO A 67 -15.38 33.30 -26.43
CA PRO A 67 -14.71 33.84 -27.59
C PRO A 67 -14.57 35.37 -27.44
N GLY A 68 -13.73 35.97 -28.28
CA GLY A 68 -13.76 37.42 -28.52
C GLY A 68 -13.25 38.30 -27.38
N GLU A 69 -12.11 38.93 -27.62
CA GLU A 69 -11.99 40.40 -27.75
C GLU A 69 -10.81 40.70 -28.69
#